data_AF-A0A7C5Y4K3-F1
#
_entry.id   AF-A0A7C5Y4K3-F1
#
_cell.length_a   1.000
_cell.length_b   1.000
_cell.length_c   1.000
_cell.angle_alpha   90.00
_cell.angle_beta   90.00
_cell.angle_gamma   90.00
#
_symmetry.space_group_name_H-M   'P 1'
#
loop_
_entity.id
_entity.type
_entity.pdbx_description
1 polymer ?
#
loop_
_entity_poly.entity_id
_entity_poly.type
_entity_poly.pdbx_seq_one_letter_code
_entity_poly.pdbx_strand_id
1 'polypeptide(L)'
;MLEKVEEKIGSITSSEFIENTLLALFALFISTAIHELGHVLFAIVLGCPAGVAHVGLITGKSVVSDVCTNTQLILIALGGPLTAFLAGLLIWFLEKESKLRYLSVILMLFSSSLQLIPLNPLDGYQAIKFGLNPAIEIFLFLLVYSISANIIIKAIKKS
;
A
#
# COMPACT_ATOMS: atom_id res chain seq x y z
N MET A 1 7.18 -26.49 8.49
CA MET A 1 6.83 -25.35 7.60
C MET A 1 8.03 -24.44 7.43
N LEU A 2 8.62 -23.92 8.52
CA LEU A 2 9.85 -23.13 8.47
C LEU A 2 11.02 -23.88 7.82
N GLU A 3 11.23 -25.15 8.17
CA GLU A 3 12.26 -26.00 7.54
C GLU A 3 12.12 -26.10 6.01
N LYS A 4 10.88 -26.19 5.48
CA LYS A 4 10.63 -26.21 4.02
C LYS A 4 10.93 -24.87 3.36
N VAL A 5 10.74 -23.77 4.09
CA VAL A 5 11.09 -22.42 3.61
C VAL A 5 12.61 -22.27 3.61
N GLU A 6 13.29 -22.73 4.66
CA GLU A 6 14.76 -22.71 4.77
C GLU A 6 15.42 -23.55 3.67
N GLU A 7 14.92 -24.76 3.41
CA GLU A 7 15.39 -25.62 2.31
C GLU A 7 15.24 -24.93 0.95
N LYS A 8 14.08 -24.32 0.69
CA LYS A 8 13.84 -23.56 -0.55
C LYS A 8 14.76 -22.36 -0.68
N ILE A 9 15.05 -21.64 0.40
CA ILE A 9 15.99 -20.51 0.40
C ILE A 9 17.40 -21.01 0.07
N GLY A 10 17.81 -22.14 0.65
CA GLY A 10 19.11 -22.77 0.38
C GLY A 10 19.30 -23.22 -1.07
N SER A 11 18.20 -23.46 -1.81
CA SER A 11 18.24 -23.87 -3.22
C SER A 11 18.24 -22.72 -4.24
N ILE A 12 18.17 -21.46 -3.80
CA ILE A 12 18.08 -20.31 -4.71
C ILE A 12 19.42 -20.11 -5.44
N THR A 13 19.37 -20.11 -6.77
CA THR A 13 20.53 -19.80 -7.60
C THR A 13 20.87 -18.30 -7.60
N SER A 14 22.12 -17.92 -7.92
CA SER A 14 22.50 -16.50 -8.01
C SER A 14 21.66 -15.72 -9.02
N SER A 15 21.26 -16.35 -10.13
CA SER A 15 20.40 -15.73 -11.13
C SER A 15 19.00 -15.45 -10.59
N GLU A 16 18.38 -16.42 -9.93
CA GLU A 16 17.06 -16.24 -9.29
C GLU A 16 17.10 -15.21 -8.17
N PHE A 17 18.18 -15.17 -7.39
CA PHE A 17 18.36 -14.16 -6.35
C PHE A 17 18.35 -12.73 -6.94
N ILE A 18 19.09 -12.50 -8.02
CA ILE A 18 19.14 -11.20 -8.70
C ILE A 18 17.77 -10.86 -9.30
N GLU A 19 17.13 -11.79 -10.00
CA GLU A 19 15.81 -11.60 -10.60
C GLU A 19 14.76 -11.22 -9.54
N ASN A 20 14.69 -11.98 -8.44
CA ASN A 20 13.76 -11.72 -7.35
C ASN A 20 14.02 -10.37 -6.66
N THR A 21 15.30 -9.98 -6.53
CA THR A 21 15.67 -8.67 -5.99
C THR A 21 15.21 -7.53 -6.88
N LEU A 22 15.43 -7.64 -8.20
CA LEU A 22 14.99 -6.63 -9.16
C LEU A 22 13.46 -6.52 -9.22
N LEU A 23 12.77 -7.67 -9.22
CA LEU A 23 11.32 -7.72 -9.13
C LEU A 23 10.83 -7.01 -7.87
N ALA A 24 11.49 -7.25 -6.73
CA ALA A 24 11.09 -6.65 -5.46
C ALA A 24 11.29 -5.14 -5.43
N LEU A 25 12.43 -4.64 -5.94
CA LEU A 25 12.70 -3.20 -6.06
C LEU A 25 11.68 -2.52 -6.98
N PHE A 26 11.37 -3.14 -8.12
CA PHE A 26 10.38 -2.60 -9.05
C PHE A 26 8.96 -2.62 -8.45
N ALA A 27 8.61 -3.68 -7.71
CA ALA A 27 7.33 -3.77 -7.03
C ALA A 27 7.18 -2.69 -5.94
N LEU A 28 8.25 -2.39 -5.18
CA LEU A 28 8.25 -1.29 -4.21
C LEU A 28 8.01 0.07 -4.89
N PHE A 29 8.71 0.33 -6.01
CA PHE A 29 8.50 1.55 -6.79
C PHE A 29 7.06 1.66 -7.30
N ILE A 30 6.54 0.61 -7.94
CA ILE A 30 5.15 0.59 -8.44
C ILE A 30 4.17 0.80 -7.31
N SER A 31 4.38 0.15 -6.17
CA SER A 31 3.51 0.26 -5.01
C SER A 31 3.44 1.71 -4.49
N THR A 32 4.60 2.37 -4.40
CA THR A 32 4.69 3.80 -4.04
C THR A 32 4.00 4.68 -5.09
N ALA A 33 4.20 4.40 -6.38
CA ALA A 33 3.55 5.16 -7.46
C ALA A 33 2.02 5.04 -7.41
N ILE A 34 1.47 3.83 -7.26
CA ILE A 34 0.03 3.59 -7.16
C ILE A 34 -0.55 4.31 -5.95
N HIS A 35 0.15 4.27 -4.83
CA HIS A 35 -0.25 4.97 -3.61
C HIS A 35 -0.35 6.49 -3.82
N GLU A 36 0.71 7.13 -4.33
CA GLU A 36 0.69 8.58 -4.59
C GLU A 36 -0.34 8.99 -5.64
N LEU A 37 -0.55 8.16 -6.65
CA LEU A 37 -1.62 8.36 -7.64
C LEU A 37 -3.01 8.27 -7.00
N GLY A 38 -3.19 7.46 -5.96
CA GLY A 38 -4.43 7.40 -5.18
C GLY A 38 -4.78 8.73 -4.52
N HIS A 39 -3.81 9.40 -3.90
CA HIS A 39 -4.02 10.74 -3.35
C HIS A 39 -4.44 11.75 -4.43
N VAL A 40 -3.70 11.77 -5.54
CA VAL A 40 -3.97 12.70 -6.64
C VAL A 40 -5.31 12.42 -7.31
N LEU A 41 -5.69 11.14 -7.47
CA LEU A 41 -6.99 10.76 -8.01
C LEU A 41 -8.14 11.28 -7.14
N PHE A 42 -8.06 11.08 -5.82
CA PHE A 42 -9.07 11.60 -4.90
C PHE A 42 -9.11 13.13 -4.92
N ALA A 43 -7.96 13.79 -5.00
CA ALA A 43 -7.91 15.24 -5.10
C ALA A 43 -8.60 15.75 -6.37
N ILE A 44 -8.32 15.14 -7.54
CA ILE A 44 -8.98 15.48 -8.81
C ILE A 44 -10.49 15.29 -8.71
N VAL A 45 -10.96 14.15 -8.19
CA VAL A 45 -12.39 13.84 -8.04
C VAL A 45 -13.09 14.86 -7.14
N LEU A 46 -12.39 15.35 -6.11
CA LEU A 46 -12.91 16.32 -5.15
C LEU A 46 -12.77 17.79 -5.61
N GLY A 47 -12.23 18.03 -6.82
CA GLY A 47 -12.01 19.39 -7.34
C GLY A 47 -10.84 20.12 -6.69
N CYS A 48 -9.92 19.39 -6.07
CA CYS A 48 -8.71 19.90 -5.42
C CYS A 48 -7.53 19.84 -6.40
N PRO A 49 -6.90 20.99 -6.74
CA PRO A 49 -5.67 20.98 -7.51
C PRO A 49 -4.58 20.22 -6.76
N ALA A 50 -4.02 19.21 -7.42
CA ALA A 50 -2.99 18.35 -6.84
C ALA A 50 -2.07 17.78 -7.92
N GLY A 51 -0.91 17.28 -7.47
CA GLY A 51 0.03 16.58 -8.33
C GLY A 51 0.99 15.73 -7.53
N VAL A 52 1.64 14.79 -8.22
CA VAL A 52 2.72 14.01 -7.63
C VAL A 52 4.00 14.85 -7.69
N ALA A 53 4.56 15.21 -6.53
CA ALA A 53 5.81 15.95 -6.46
C ALA A 53 7.03 15.04 -6.58
N HIS A 54 6.97 13.85 -5.98
CA HIS A 54 8.05 12.88 -6.01
C HIS A 54 7.53 11.44 -5.85
N VAL A 55 8.16 10.50 -6.56
CA VAL A 55 8.01 9.05 -6.34
C VAL A 55 9.39 8.43 -6.27
N GLY A 56 9.71 7.83 -5.15
CA GLY A 56 10.91 7.03 -4.92
C GLY A 56 10.58 5.55 -4.77
N LEU A 57 11.59 4.75 -4.41
CA LEU A 57 11.41 3.32 -4.19
C LEU A 57 10.49 3.01 -2.99
N ILE A 58 10.62 3.80 -1.91
CA ILE A 58 9.93 3.55 -0.63
C ILE A 58 9.13 4.78 -0.18
N THR A 59 9.54 5.97 -0.61
CA THR A 59 8.95 7.24 -0.21
C THR A 59 8.33 7.94 -1.41
N GLY A 60 7.13 8.46 -1.26
CA GLY A 60 6.49 9.34 -2.22
C GLY A 60 6.08 10.65 -1.56
N LYS A 61 5.69 11.61 -2.40
CA LYS A 61 5.04 12.83 -1.94
C LYS A 61 4.11 13.35 -3.02
N SER A 62 2.85 13.48 -2.68
CA SER A 62 1.86 14.28 -3.38
C SER A 62 1.75 15.67 -2.74
N VAL A 63 1.38 16.64 -3.57
CA VAL A 63 1.10 18.01 -3.13
C VAL A 63 -0.34 18.33 -3.48
N VAL A 64 -1.03 18.95 -2.53
CA VAL A 64 -2.44 19.35 -2.63
C VAL A 64 -2.51 20.84 -2.30
N SER A 65 -3.34 21.57 -3.04
CA SER A 65 -3.52 23.00 -2.83
C SER A 65 -4.21 23.32 -1.49
N ASP A 66 -3.85 24.47 -0.91
CA ASP A 66 -4.39 24.97 0.37
C ASP A 66 -5.87 25.37 0.30
N VAL A 67 -6.49 25.37 -0.89
CA VAL A 67 -7.91 25.70 -1.09
C VAL A 67 -8.85 24.57 -0.67
N CYS A 68 -8.33 23.39 -0.36
CA CYS A 68 -9.11 22.21 0.00
C CYS A 68 -9.66 22.30 1.43
N THR A 69 -10.92 21.93 1.60
CA THR A 69 -11.54 21.81 2.92
C THR A 69 -10.94 20.64 3.69
N ASN A 70 -11.01 20.70 5.03
CA ASN A 70 -10.57 19.62 5.91
C ASN A 70 -11.17 18.25 5.54
N THR A 71 -12.45 18.19 5.20
CA THR A 71 -13.10 16.94 4.77
C THR A 71 -12.50 16.40 3.47
N GLN A 72 -12.23 17.26 2.49
CA GLN A 72 -11.54 16.84 1.26
C GLN A 72 -10.13 16.34 1.58
N LEU A 73 -9.40 17.03 2.46
CA LEU A 73 -8.05 16.63 2.87
C LEU A 73 -8.03 15.28 3.61
N ILE A 74 -9.03 14.99 4.44
CA ILE A 74 -9.22 13.64 5.04
C ILE A 74 -9.36 12.59 3.94
N LEU A 75 -10.28 12.81 2.99
CA LEU A 75 -10.53 11.85 1.92
C LEU A 75 -9.31 11.67 1.01
N ILE A 76 -8.57 12.75 0.73
CA ILE A 76 -7.34 12.69 -0.05
C ILE A 76 -6.27 11.91 0.71
N ALA A 77 -6.06 12.17 2.00
CA ALA A 77 -5.12 11.41 2.84
C ALA A 77 -5.46 9.92 2.84
N LEU A 78 -6.74 9.54 2.96
CA LEU A 78 -7.14 8.14 2.85
C LEU A 78 -7.06 7.57 1.42
N GLY A 79 -7.07 8.44 0.40
CA GLY A 79 -7.10 8.06 -1.01
C GLY A 79 -5.91 7.20 -1.43
N GLY A 80 -4.70 7.53 -0.99
CA GLY A 80 -3.49 6.73 -1.25
C GLY A 80 -3.58 5.30 -0.70
N PRO A 81 -3.70 5.11 0.63
CA PRO A 81 -3.75 3.79 1.22
C PRO A 81 -4.95 2.96 0.76
N LEU A 82 -6.12 3.55 0.56
CA LEU A 82 -7.30 2.81 0.10
C LEU A 82 -7.18 2.40 -1.39
N THR A 83 -6.61 3.25 -2.24
CA THR A 83 -6.34 2.90 -3.64
C THR A 83 -5.32 1.77 -3.73
N ALA A 84 -4.23 1.85 -2.96
CA ALA A 84 -3.23 0.80 -2.89
C ALA A 84 -3.83 -0.54 -2.40
N PHE A 85 -4.69 -0.50 -1.37
CA PHE A 85 -5.40 -1.68 -0.88
C PHE A 85 -6.23 -2.35 -1.98
N LEU A 86 -7.07 -1.57 -2.67
CA LEU A 86 -7.97 -2.08 -3.70
C LEU A 86 -7.20 -2.62 -4.91
N ALA A 87 -6.14 -1.94 -5.33
CA ALA A 87 -5.23 -2.42 -6.37
C ALA A 87 -4.56 -3.75 -5.94
N GLY A 88 -4.11 -3.84 -4.68
CA GLY A 88 -3.56 -5.06 -4.11
C GLY A 88 -4.55 -6.22 -4.14
N LEU A 89 -5.79 -6.01 -3.68
CA LEU A 89 -6.84 -7.03 -3.76
C LEU A 89 -7.11 -7.46 -5.20
N LEU A 90 -7.23 -6.51 -6.12
CA LEU A 90 -7.49 -6.80 -7.53
C LEU A 90 -6.40 -7.70 -8.13
N ILE A 91 -5.12 -7.30 -7.99
CA ILE A 91 -3.98 -8.09 -8.47
C ILE A 91 -3.97 -9.47 -7.80
N TRP A 92 -4.19 -9.55 -6.48
CA TRP A 92 -4.17 -10.80 -5.75
C TRP A 92 -5.16 -11.85 -6.28
N PHE A 93 -6.35 -11.41 -6.70
CA PHE A 93 -7.40 -12.30 -7.20
C PHE A 93 -7.30 -12.61 -8.70
N LEU A 94 -6.75 -11.69 -9.50
CA LEU A 94 -6.54 -11.90 -10.93
C LEU A 94 -5.28 -12.73 -11.22
N GLU A 95 -4.19 -12.54 -10.47
CA GLU A 95 -2.85 -13.06 -10.76
C GLU A 95 -2.47 -14.26 -9.87
N LYS A 96 -3.35 -15.27 -9.75
CA LYS A 96 -3.25 -16.33 -8.71
C LYS A 96 -1.93 -17.12 -8.70
N GLU A 97 -1.34 -17.38 -9.86
CA GLU A 97 -0.14 -18.20 -10.05
C GLU A 97 1.08 -17.39 -10.51
N SER A 98 0.98 -16.06 -10.51
CA SER A 98 2.00 -15.16 -11.06
C SER A 98 2.87 -14.57 -9.96
N LYS A 99 4.15 -14.31 -10.29
CA LYS A 99 5.08 -13.56 -9.40
C LYS A 99 4.54 -12.16 -9.07
N LEU A 100 3.61 -11.61 -9.87
CA LEU A 100 2.93 -10.33 -9.61
C LEU A 100 2.13 -10.32 -8.30
N ARG A 101 1.75 -11.48 -7.75
CA ARG A 101 1.16 -11.53 -6.40
C ARG A 101 2.07 -10.97 -5.33
N TYR A 102 3.38 -10.97 -5.53
CA TYR A 102 4.29 -10.29 -4.62
C TYR A 102 4.00 -8.78 -4.52
N LEU A 103 3.72 -8.10 -5.65
CA LEU A 103 3.31 -6.68 -5.67
C LEU A 103 2.02 -6.46 -4.87
N SER A 104 1.04 -7.37 -4.97
CA SER A 104 -0.20 -7.23 -4.19
C SER A 104 0.03 -7.31 -2.68
N VAL A 105 0.99 -8.11 -2.22
CA VAL A 105 1.38 -8.16 -0.80
C VAL A 105 1.97 -6.82 -0.36
N ILE A 106 2.85 -6.23 -1.18
CA ILE A 106 3.43 -4.91 -0.90
C ILE A 106 2.34 -3.84 -0.84
N LEU A 107 1.45 -3.81 -1.83
CA LEU A 107 0.35 -2.85 -1.90
C LEU A 107 -0.58 -2.93 -0.66
N MET A 108 -0.98 -4.14 -0.27
CA MET A 108 -1.91 -4.36 0.84
C MET A 108 -1.27 -4.06 2.21
N LEU A 109 -0.03 -4.50 2.44
CA LEU A 109 0.62 -4.36 3.74
C LEU A 109 1.37 -3.03 3.86
N PHE A 110 2.28 -2.73 2.94
CA PHE A 110 3.21 -1.60 3.09
C PHE A 110 2.62 -0.29 2.58
N SER A 111 2.05 -0.28 1.38
CA SER A 111 1.47 0.94 0.79
C SER A 111 0.03 1.20 1.21
N SER A 112 -0.55 0.36 2.06
CA SER A 112 -1.90 0.57 2.58
C SER A 112 -1.95 0.41 4.10
N SER A 113 -1.89 -0.82 4.61
CA SER A 113 -2.10 -1.08 6.03
C SER A 113 -1.15 -0.27 6.92
N LEU A 114 0.14 -0.23 6.59
CA LEU A 114 1.10 0.57 7.36
C LEU A 114 0.82 2.07 7.25
N GLN A 115 0.39 2.57 6.09
CA GLN A 115 0.10 4.00 5.89
C GLN A 115 -1.14 4.48 6.67
N LEU A 116 -2.06 3.58 7.03
CA LEU A 116 -3.21 3.87 7.89
C LEU A 116 -2.86 3.87 9.40
N ILE A 117 -1.62 3.58 9.79
CA ILE A 117 -1.22 3.71 11.19
C ILE A 117 -1.25 5.20 11.56
N PRO A 118 -1.88 5.59 12.70
CA PRO A 118 -2.01 6.98 13.11
C PRO A 118 -0.70 7.56 13.69
N LEU A 119 0.41 7.44 12.95
CA LEU A 119 1.74 7.90 13.33
C LEU A 119 2.28 8.89 12.29
N ASN A 120 2.81 10.03 12.74
CA ASN A 120 3.46 11.00 11.86
C ASN A 120 4.71 10.37 11.20
N PRO A 121 4.91 10.43 9.86
CA PRO A 121 4.20 11.24 8.87
C PRO A 121 3.14 10.53 8.02
N LEU A 122 2.70 9.33 8.41
CA LEU A 122 1.81 8.46 7.64
C LEU A 122 0.42 9.08 7.41
N ASP A 123 -0.28 8.58 6.40
CA ASP A 123 -1.56 9.15 5.96
C ASP A 123 -2.66 9.09 7.01
N GLY A 124 -2.71 8.01 7.79
CA GLY A 124 -3.67 7.90 8.88
C GLY A 124 -3.50 9.03 9.90
N TYR A 125 -2.26 9.44 10.18
CA TYR A 125 -2.00 10.62 10.99
C TYR A 125 -2.45 11.92 10.30
N GLN A 126 -2.21 12.06 8.99
CA GLN A 126 -2.67 13.25 8.25
C GLN A 126 -4.21 13.35 8.25
N ALA A 127 -4.92 12.24 8.06
CA ALA A 127 -6.37 12.20 8.13
C ALA A 127 -6.88 12.68 9.50
N ILE A 128 -6.29 12.19 10.60
CA ILE A 128 -6.61 12.66 11.96
C ILE A 128 -6.31 14.15 12.13
N LYS A 129 -5.15 14.61 11.65
CA LYS A 129 -4.75 16.02 11.71
C LYS A 129 -5.76 16.94 11.02
N PHE A 130 -6.39 16.47 9.93
CA PHE A 130 -7.46 17.19 9.23
C PHE A 130 -8.85 17.02 9.86
N GLY A 131 -8.97 16.29 10.97
CA GLY A 131 -10.19 16.22 11.78
C GLY A 131 -10.92 14.87 11.75
N LEU A 132 -10.32 13.82 11.17
CA LEU A 132 -10.87 12.47 11.29
C LEU A 132 -10.81 12.01 12.75
N ASN A 133 -11.88 11.37 13.23
CA ASN A 133 -11.89 10.80 14.57
C ASN A 133 -10.83 9.68 14.68
N PRO A 134 -9.89 9.73 15.64
CA PRO A 134 -8.85 8.71 15.79
C PRO A 134 -9.37 7.28 15.95
N ALA A 135 -10.53 7.09 16.58
CA ALA A 135 -11.12 5.75 16.72
C ALA A 135 -11.58 5.18 15.37
N ILE A 136 -12.07 6.04 14.46
CA ILE A 136 -12.43 5.63 13.10
C ILE A 136 -11.18 5.24 12.31
N GLU A 137 -10.09 6.02 12.43
CA GLU A 137 -8.83 5.70 11.77
C GLU A 137 -8.23 4.37 12.25
N ILE A 138 -8.20 4.15 13.57
CA ILE A 138 -7.73 2.87 14.14
C ILE A 138 -8.61 1.72 13.64
N PHE A 139 -9.92 1.90 13.56
CA PHE A 139 -10.82 0.90 13.00
C PHE A 139 -10.50 0.60 11.52
N LEU A 140 -10.27 1.63 10.69
CA LEU A 140 -9.89 1.46 9.28
C LEU A 140 -8.58 0.70 9.14
N PHE A 141 -7.54 1.08 9.90
CA PHE A 141 -6.29 0.35 9.97
C PHE A 141 -6.50 -1.14 10.30
N LEU A 142 -7.20 -1.43 11.40
CA LEU A 142 -7.42 -2.79 11.85
C LEU A 142 -8.21 -3.61 10.83
N LEU A 143 -9.20 -3.01 10.17
CA LEU A 143 -10.00 -3.67 9.13
C LEU A 143 -9.13 -4.04 7.91
N VAL A 144 -8.41 -3.07 7.37
CA VAL A 144 -7.56 -3.26 6.17
C VAL A 144 -6.43 -4.26 6.47
N TYR A 145 -5.76 -4.11 7.61
CA TYR A 145 -4.73 -5.04 8.05
C TYR A 145 -5.29 -6.46 8.25
N SER A 146 -6.44 -6.61 8.90
CA SER A 146 -7.05 -7.91 9.16
C SER A 146 -7.41 -8.64 7.88
N ILE A 147 -7.99 -7.95 6.89
CA ILE A 147 -8.31 -8.55 5.59
C ILE A 147 -7.01 -9.01 4.91
N SER A 148 -6.01 -8.13 4.83
CA SER A 148 -4.73 -8.40 4.18
C SER A 148 -4.02 -9.60 4.82
N ALA A 149 -3.91 -9.60 6.15
CA ALA A 149 -3.25 -10.67 6.91
C ALA A 149 -3.96 -12.02 6.71
N ASN A 150 -5.29 -12.06 6.81
CA ASN A 150 -6.04 -13.31 6.66
C ASN A 150 -5.93 -13.89 5.25
N ILE A 151 -5.96 -13.03 4.21
CA ILE A 151 -5.78 -13.45 2.82
C ILE A 151 -4.40 -14.09 2.62
N ILE A 152 -3.34 -13.44 3.09
CA ILE A 152 -1.95 -13.90 2.94
C ILE A 152 -1.71 -15.19 3.73
N ILE A 153 -2.12 -15.24 5.00
CA ILE A 153 -1.97 -16.43 5.86
C ILE A 153 -2.70 -17.64 5.24
N LYS A 154 -3.90 -17.43 4.68
CA LYS A 154 -4.65 -18.50 4.02
C LYS A 154 -3.95 -19.04 2.78
N ALA A 155 -3.24 -18.20 2.02
CA ALA A 155 -2.44 -18.66 0.89
C ALA A 155 -1.21 -19.45 1.33
N ILE A 156 -0.49 -18.99 2.35
CA ILE A 156 0.68 -19.70 2.91
C ILE A 156 0.29 -21.10 3.42
N LYS A 157 -0.90 -21.24 4.03
CA LYS A 157 -1.38 -22.56 4.51
C LYS A 157 -1.72 -23.55 3.39
N LYS A 158 -1.91 -23.10 2.15
CA LYS A 158 -2.26 -23.96 1.01
C LYS A 158 -1.04 -24.44 0.21
N SER A 159 0.10 -23.77 0.34
CA SER A 159 1.37 -24.09 -0.34
C SER A 159 2.22 -25.07 0.46
#